data_AF-A0AAN8PE01-F1
#
_entry.id   AF-A0AAN8PE01-F1
#
_cell.length_a   1.000
_cell.length_b   1.000
_cell.length_c   1.000
_cell.angle_alpha   90.00
_cell.angle_beta   90.00
_cell.angle_gamma   90.00
#
_symmetry.space_group_name_H-M   'P 1'
#
loop_
_entity.id
_entity.type
_entity.pdbx_description
1 polymer ?
#
loop_
_entity_poly.entity_id
_entity_poly.type
_entity_poly.pdbx_seq_one_letter_code
_entity_poly.pdbx_strand_id
1 'polypeptide(L)'
;MNTYTNAEKLLTAAEELAQTGECNAEEIYSVAHELERHVTSFADRVERRRQRLEYAVRFYSYDKELSNWVDQLRQEIQNVEAPESLEAAEKLLDQCSQQRESSLDACSRTIAEGQALLQELR
;
A
#
# COMPACT_ATOMS: atom_id res chain seq x y z
N MET A 1 19.14 -2.35 4.20
CA MET A 1 19.41 -1.79 5.54
C MET A 1 20.90 -1.42 5.65
N ASN A 2 21.39 -0.49 4.81
CA ASN A 2 22.83 -0.16 4.75
C ASN A 2 23.15 1.31 5.06
N THR A 3 22.21 2.23 4.83
CA THR A 3 22.42 3.66 5.09
C THR A 3 22.30 4.01 6.57
N TYR A 4 21.32 3.46 7.28
CA TYR A 4 21.12 3.71 8.72
C TYR A 4 22.29 3.17 9.55
N THR A 5 22.71 1.94 9.28
CA THR A 5 23.83 1.29 9.96
C THR A 5 25.18 1.96 9.66
N ASN A 6 25.35 2.55 8.47
CA ASN A 6 26.54 3.34 8.18
C ASN A 6 26.52 4.72 8.86
N ALA A 7 25.34 5.34 8.98
CA ALA A 7 25.18 6.58 9.72
C ALA A 7 25.46 6.39 11.22
N GLU A 8 24.96 5.32 11.84
CA GLU A 8 25.26 4.99 13.24
C GLU A 8 26.77 4.87 13.47
N LYS A 9 27.49 4.15 12.60
CA LYS A 9 28.96 4.04 12.70
C LYS A 9 29.66 5.39 12.59
N LEU A 10 29.20 6.27 11.71
CA LEU A 10 29.76 7.62 11.55
C LEU A 10 29.47 8.49 12.77
N LEU A 11 28.28 8.38 13.37
CA LEU A 11 27.91 9.10 14.58
C LEU A 11 28.75 8.62 15.78
N THR A 12 28.93 7.30 15.94
CA THR A 12 29.81 6.73 16.98
C THR A 12 31.26 7.18 16.79
N ALA A 13 31.79 7.16 15.57
CA ALA A 13 33.14 7.63 15.28
C ALA A 13 33.30 9.14 15.54
N ALA A 14 32.26 9.94 15.29
CA ALA A 14 32.25 11.37 15.61
C ALA A 14 32.25 11.61 17.14
N GLU A 15 31.50 10.81 17.92
CA GLU A 15 31.54 10.88 19.38
C GLU A 15 32.92 10.55 19.95
N GLU A 16 33.56 9.49 19.46
CA GLU A 16 34.91 9.11 19.86
C GLU A 16 35.92 10.21 19.53
N LEU A 17 35.86 10.77 18.31
CA LEU A 17 36.74 11.85 17.87
C LEU A 17 36.57 13.14 18.68
N ALA A 18 35.34 13.48 19.08
CA ALA A 18 35.07 14.64 19.93
C ALA A 18 35.67 14.48 21.35
N GLN A 19 35.79 13.23 21.84
CA GLN A 19 36.33 12.92 23.17
C GLN A 19 37.86 12.87 23.22
N THR A 20 38.57 12.76 22.09
CA THR A 20 40.05 12.72 22.08
C THR A 20 40.68 14.07 22.43
N GLY A 21 39.95 15.17 22.25
CA GLY A 21 40.44 16.54 22.46
C GLY A 21 41.39 17.03 21.37
N GLU A 22 41.65 16.24 20.33
CA GLU A 22 42.52 16.59 19.20
C GLU A 22 41.84 17.51 18.16
N CYS A 23 40.51 17.63 18.25
CA CYS A 23 39.67 18.39 17.33
C CYS A 23 38.69 19.30 18.09
N ASN A 24 38.12 20.28 17.39
CA ASN A 24 37.06 21.11 17.95
C ASN A 24 35.77 20.27 18.11
N ALA A 25 35.48 19.88 19.35
CA ALA A 25 34.32 19.06 19.67
C ALA A 25 32.99 19.71 19.25
N GLU A 26 32.87 21.05 19.35
CA GLU A 26 31.65 21.77 18.97
C GLU A 26 31.35 21.64 17.46
N GLU A 27 32.40 21.71 16.63
CA GLU A 27 32.29 21.54 15.18
C GLU A 27 31.93 20.09 14.82
N ILE A 28 32.55 19.11 15.49
CA ILE A 28 32.24 17.69 15.30
C ILE A 28 30.77 17.39 15.65
N TYR A 29 30.30 17.87 16.80
CA TYR A 29 28.90 17.67 17.21
C TYR A 29 27.92 18.36 16.27
N SER A 30 28.25 19.55 15.76
CA SER A 30 27.42 20.24 14.77
C SER A 30 27.26 19.40 13.49
N VAL A 31 28.36 18.86 12.95
CA VAL A 31 28.32 18.01 11.74
C VAL A 31 27.60 16.69 12.00
N ALA A 32 27.83 16.05 13.15
CA ALA A 32 27.15 14.82 13.55
C ALA A 32 25.63 15.03 13.64
N HIS A 33 25.20 16.14 14.24
CA HIS A 33 23.77 16.46 14.37
C HIS A 33 23.12 16.77 13.01
N GLU A 34 23.85 17.43 12.10
CA GLU A 34 23.38 17.63 10.72
C GLU A 34 23.23 16.29 9.97
N LEU A 35 24.20 15.38 10.11
CA LEU A 35 24.13 14.04 9.55
C LEU A 35 22.92 13.26 10.09
N GLU A 36 22.70 13.28 11.40
CA GLU A 36 21.56 12.62 12.06
C GLU A 36 20.23 13.16 11.51
N ARG A 37 20.09 14.48 11.38
CA ARG A 37 18.90 15.11 10.79
C ARG A 37 18.68 14.67 9.33
N HIS A 38 19.74 14.59 8.53
CA HIS A 38 19.64 14.15 7.14
C HIS A 38 19.25 12.67 7.02
N VAL A 39 19.83 11.81 7.85
CA VAL A 39 19.54 10.37 7.87
C VAL A 39 18.09 10.11 8.30
N THR A 40 17.63 10.83 9.33
CA THR A 40 16.24 10.75 9.80
C THR A 40 15.26 11.20 8.72
N SER A 41 15.50 12.38 8.12
CA SER A 41 14.67 12.89 7.01
C SER A 41 14.65 11.94 5.81
N PHE A 42 15.79 11.33 5.48
CA PHE A 42 15.88 10.33 4.42
C PHE A 42 15.05 9.08 4.76
N ALA A 43 15.19 8.55 5.98
CA ALA A 43 14.43 7.39 6.46
C ALA A 43 12.92 7.64 6.39
N ASP A 44 12.45 8.79 6.87
CA ASP A 44 11.03 9.19 6.81
C ASP A 44 10.51 9.28 5.38
N ARG A 45 11.33 9.74 4.44
CA ARG A 45 10.96 9.82 3.01
C ARG A 45 10.90 8.44 2.36
N VAL A 46 11.84 7.56 2.70
CA VAL A 46 11.85 6.17 2.22
C VAL A 46 10.63 5.43 2.75
N GLU A 47 10.32 5.57 4.03
CA GLU A 47 9.17 4.90 4.65
C GLU A 47 7.84 5.41 4.06
N ARG A 48 7.68 6.73 3.92
CA ARG A 48 6.52 7.30 3.21
C ARG A 48 6.38 6.79 1.78
N ARG A 49 7.49 6.65 1.05
CA ARG A 49 7.47 6.08 -0.31
C ARG A 49 7.09 4.61 -0.29
N ARG A 50 7.60 3.83 0.66
CA ARG A 50 7.26 2.41 0.84
C ARG A 50 5.76 2.23 1.08
N GLN A 51 5.19 2.97 2.02
CA GLN A 51 3.76 2.94 2.34
C GLN A 51 2.90 3.31 1.11
N ARG A 52 3.24 4.39 0.40
CA ARG A 52 2.55 4.77 -0.84
C ARG A 52 2.58 3.69 -1.90
N LEU A 53 3.71 3.02 -2.09
CA LEU A 53 3.83 1.91 -3.03
C LEU A 53 3.00 0.70 -2.59
N GLU A 54 2.99 0.37 -1.30
CA GLU A 54 2.18 -0.70 -0.73
C GLU A 54 0.68 -0.48 -0.99
N TYR A 55 0.18 0.73 -0.69
CA TYR A 55 -1.21 1.09 -0.99
C TYR A 55 -1.52 1.06 -2.49
N ALA A 56 -0.62 1.56 -3.34
CA ALA A 56 -0.81 1.53 -4.80
C ALA A 56 -0.90 0.09 -5.33
N VAL A 57 0.00 -0.80 -4.90
CA VAL A 57 -0.01 -2.21 -5.30
C VAL A 57 -1.31 -2.89 -4.86
N ARG A 58 -1.77 -2.64 -3.64
CA ARG A 58 -3.03 -3.18 -3.13
C ARG A 58 -4.23 -2.70 -3.97
N PHE A 59 -4.32 -1.40 -4.20
CA PHE A 59 -5.37 -0.80 -5.02
C PHE A 59 -5.42 -1.37 -6.44
N TYR A 60 -4.31 -1.39 -7.16
CA TYR A 60 -4.28 -1.91 -8.54
C TYR A 60 -4.52 -3.42 -8.62
N SER A 61 -4.18 -4.17 -7.57
CA SER A 61 -4.54 -5.60 -7.48
C SER A 61 -6.06 -5.76 -7.39
N TYR A 62 -6.71 -5.02 -6.49
CA TYR A 62 -8.18 -5.08 -6.35
C TYR A 62 -8.93 -4.52 -7.55
N ASP A 63 -8.43 -3.45 -8.18
CA ASP A 63 -8.99 -2.90 -9.43
C ASP A 63 -8.97 -3.95 -10.56
N LYS A 64 -7.86 -4.68 -10.67
CA LYS A 64 -7.72 -5.76 -11.65
C LYS A 64 -8.62 -6.96 -11.33
N GLU A 65 -8.68 -7.38 -10.07
CA GLU A 65 -9.59 -8.45 -9.63
C GLU A 65 -11.05 -8.08 -9.92
N LEU A 66 -11.46 -6.86 -9.58
CA LEU A 66 -12.79 -6.35 -9.85
C LEU A 66 -13.09 -6.31 -11.35
N SER A 67 -12.15 -5.82 -12.16
CA SER A 67 -12.30 -5.77 -13.62
C SER A 67 -12.48 -7.17 -14.22
N ASN A 68 -11.63 -8.13 -13.83
CA ASN A 68 -11.76 -9.52 -14.29
C ASN A 68 -13.09 -10.14 -13.87
N TRP A 69 -13.53 -9.87 -12.64
CA TRP A 69 -14.79 -10.38 -12.11
C TRP A 69 -15.99 -9.76 -12.85
N VAL A 70 -15.95 -8.47 -13.19
CA VAL A 70 -16.96 -7.81 -14.03
C VAL A 70 -17.01 -8.44 -15.43
N ASP A 71 -15.86 -8.73 -16.04
CA ASP A 71 -15.81 -9.37 -17.36
C ASP A 71 -16.40 -10.78 -17.33
N GLN A 72 -16.12 -11.56 -16.28
CA GLN A 72 -16.72 -12.88 -16.07
C GLN A 72 -18.24 -12.78 -15.93
N LEU A 73 -18.72 -11.87 -15.09
CA LEU A 73 -20.16 -11.66 -14.89
C LEU A 73 -20.87 -11.25 -16.20
N ARG A 74 -20.22 -10.41 -17.02
CA ARG A 74 -20.75 -10.05 -18.35
C ARG A 74 -20.88 -11.26 -19.27
N GLN A 75 -19.89 -12.15 -19.28
CA GLN A 75 -19.95 -13.38 -20.07
C GLN A 75 -21.02 -14.33 -19.56
N GLU A 76 -21.15 -14.50 -18.24
CA GLU A 76 -22.20 -15.33 -17.64
C GLU A 76 -23.58 -14.82 -18.05
N ILE A 77 -23.85 -13.51 -17.92
CA ILE A 77 -25.12 -12.90 -18.32
C ILE A 77 -25.41 -13.09 -19.82
N GLN A 78 -24.39 -12.97 -20.69
CA GLN A 78 -24.56 -13.18 -22.12
C GLN A 78 -24.92 -14.63 -22.49
N ASN A 79 -24.52 -15.58 -21.66
CA ASN A 79 -24.75 -17.02 -21.87
C ASN A 79 -25.94 -17.56 -21.07
N VAL A 80 -26.74 -16.70 -20.41
CA VAL A 80 -27.97 -17.12 -19.73
C VAL A 80 -29.00 -17.53 -20.78
N GLU A 81 -29.31 -18.82 -20.82
CA GLU A 81 -30.43 -19.36 -21.59
C GLU A 81 -31.75 -19.19 -20.83
N ALA A 82 -32.86 -19.12 -21.58
CA ALA A 82 -34.18 -19.03 -20.98
C ALA A 82 -34.48 -20.33 -20.20
N PRO A 83 -34.92 -20.25 -18.93
CA PRO A 83 -35.21 -21.44 -18.14
C PRO A 83 -36.37 -22.23 -18.75
N GLU A 84 -36.20 -23.54 -18.89
CA GLU A 84 -37.19 -24.45 -19.50
C GLU A 84 -38.32 -24.86 -18.53
N SER A 85 -38.18 -24.53 -17.23
CA SER A 85 -39.16 -24.87 -16.19
C SER A 85 -39.24 -23.77 -15.12
N LEU A 86 -40.34 -23.78 -14.33
CA LEU A 86 -40.49 -22.90 -13.18
C LEU A 86 -39.36 -23.10 -12.16
N GLU A 87 -39.00 -24.35 -11.86
CA GLU A 87 -37.91 -24.68 -10.95
C GLU A 87 -36.55 -24.15 -11.46
N ALA A 88 -36.30 -24.25 -12.77
CA ALA A 88 -35.10 -23.67 -13.37
C ALA A 88 -35.09 -22.13 -13.30
N ALA A 89 -36.25 -21.50 -13.45
CA ALA A 89 -36.40 -20.05 -13.33
C ALA A 89 -36.17 -19.56 -11.90
N GLU A 90 -36.73 -20.26 -10.91
CA GLU A 90 -36.51 -19.96 -9.48
C GLU A 90 -35.03 -20.10 -9.10
N LYS A 91 -34.39 -21.20 -9.53
CA LYS A 91 -32.95 -21.39 -9.31
C LYS A 91 -32.09 -20.30 -9.95
N LEU A 92 -32.43 -19.87 -11.17
CA LEU A 92 -31.72 -18.79 -11.85
C LEU A 92 -31.91 -17.46 -11.11
N LEU A 93 -33.11 -17.17 -10.61
CA LEU A 93 -33.41 -15.99 -9.79
C LEU A 93 -32.58 -15.95 -8.50
N ASP A 94 -32.45 -17.08 -7.81
CA ASP A 94 -31.63 -17.21 -6.60
C ASP A 94 -30.15 -16.96 -6.91
N GLN A 95 -29.64 -17.57 -7.99
CA GLN A 95 -28.26 -17.36 -8.45
C GLN A 95 -27.98 -15.90 -8.79
N CYS A 96 -28.86 -15.24 -9.54
CA CYS A 96 -28.73 -13.81 -9.86
C CYS A 96 -28.76 -12.94 -8.60
N SER A 97 -29.61 -13.28 -7.62
CA SER A 97 -29.70 -12.55 -6.36
C SER A 97 -28.41 -12.65 -5.55
N GLN A 98 -27.82 -13.84 -5.45
CA GLN A 98 -26.56 -14.08 -4.76
C GLN A 98 -25.38 -13.40 -5.48
N GLN A 99 -25.33 -13.49 -6.81
CA GLN A 99 -24.32 -12.78 -7.60
C GLN A 99 -24.39 -11.28 -7.38
N ARG A 100 -25.59 -10.68 -7.39
CA ARG A 100 -25.79 -9.25 -7.13
C ARG A 100 -25.23 -8.84 -5.76
N GLU A 101 -25.48 -9.63 -4.72
CA GLU A 101 -24.96 -9.34 -3.38
C GLU A 101 -23.43 -9.38 -3.33
N SER A 102 -22.83 -10.44 -3.89
CA SER A 102 -21.37 -10.57 -4.02
C SER A 102 -20.76 -9.40 -4.81
N SER A 103 -21.43 -8.96 -5.86
CA SER A 103 -21.05 -7.80 -6.69
C SER A 103 -20.92 -6.52 -5.86
N LEU A 104 -21.93 -6.26 -5.04
CA LEU A 104 -22.02 -5.07 -4.21
C LEU A 104 -20.96 -5.07 -3.10
N ASP A 105 -20.70 -6.23 -2.50
CA ASP A 105 -19.63 -6.38 -1.50
C ASP A 105 -18.25 -6.12 -2.11
N ALA A 106 -17.95 -6.73 -3.26
CA ALA A 106 -16.70 -6.51 -3.98
C ALA A 106 -16.50 -5.02 -4.34
N CYS A 107 -17.54 -4.36 -4.86
CA CYS A 107 -17.50 -2.92 -5.17
C CYS A 107 -17.25 -2.08 -3.91
N SER A 108 -17.95 -2.39 -2.81
CA SER A 108 -17.82 -1.66 -1.55
C SER A 108 -16.41 -1.77 -0.96
N ARG A 109 -15.81 -2.96 -1.02
CA ARG A 109 -14.42 -3.19 -0.58
C ARG A 109 -13.43 -2.40 -1.43
N THR A 110 -13.54 -2.45 -2.76
CA THR A 110 -12.63 -1.71 -3.66
C THR A 110 -12.76 -0.20 -3.45
N ILE A 111 -13.97 0.32 -3.22
CA ILE A 111 -14.18 1.74 -2.89
C ILE A 111 -13.50 2.13 -1.58
N ALA A 112 -13.68 1.34 -0.51
CA ALA A 112 -13.07 1.61 0.79
C ALA A 112 -11.54 1.63 0.70
N GLU A 113 -10.96 0.70 -0.07
CA GLU A 113 -9.53 0.63 -0.34
C GLU A 113 -9.02 1.85 -1.13
N GLY A 114 -9.76 2.28 -2.15
CA GLY A 114 -9.44 3.51 -2.89
C GLY A 114 -9.50 4.77 -2.02
N GLN A 115 -10.46 4.83 -1.09
CA GLN A 115 -10.56 5.94 -0.13
C GLN A 115 -9.38 5.97 0.85
N ALA A 116 -8.94 4.81 1.35
CA ALA A 116 -7.75 4.70 2.20
C ALA A 116 -6.49 5.18 1.47
N LEU A 117 -6.30 4.76 0.21
CA LEU A 117 -5.18 5.23 -0.62
C LEU A 117 -5.23 6.75 -0.84
N LEU A 118 -6.41 7.33 -1.10
CA LEU A 118 -6.55 8.78 -1.27
C LEU A 118 -6.23 9.58 0.00
N GLN A 119 -6.54 9.05 1.19
CA GLN A 119 -6.19 9.68 2.46
C GLN A 119 -4.67 9.70 2.68
N GLU A 120 -3.97 8.64 2.27
CA GLU A 120 -2.51 8.49 2.41
C GLU A 120 -1.71 9.29 1.36
N LEU A 121 -2.36 9.66 0.27
CA LEU A 121 -1.79 10.53 -0.77
C LEU A 121 -1.94 12.02 -0.46
N ARG A 122 -2.82 12.41 0.47
CA ARG A 122 -2.96 13.79 0.96
C ARG A 122 -1.81 14.17 1.89
#